data_AF-A0A7C0PST0-F1
#
_entry.id   AF-A0A7C0PST0-F1
#
_cell.length_a   1.000
_cell.length_b   1.000
_cell.length_c   1.000
_cell.angle_alpha   90.00
_cell.angle_beta   90.00
_cell.angle_gamma   90.00
#
_symmetry.space_group_name_H-M   'P 1'
#
loop_
_entity.id
_entity.type
_entity.pdbx_description
1 polymer ?
#
loop_
_entity_poly.entity_id
_entity_poly.type
_entity_poly.pdbx_seq_one_letter_code
_entity_poly.pdbx_strand_id
1 'polypeptide(L)'
;MLGIVNGRVYDPRNGIDGEVRDIWIADGRIVSAEEVNRAQAQIIEATGMVVMPGGVDIHSHIVGAKVNAGRKFRPEDHRDHVRTRTTFSRSGAGYTVPTTHFTGYLYAEMGYTTVMEAATAPLVARHTHEELADTPLLDTGAYITMGNNHFIMRAIQRGEREKARDYVAWLLDATKGYAIKVVNPGGVENWKWGKNVGE
;
A
#
# COMPACT_ATOMS: atom_id res chain seq x y z
N MET A 1 13.39 -2.61 23.98
CA MET A 1 12.73 -1.29 24.08
C MET A 1 13.57 -0.28 23.31
N LEU A 2 12.93 0.71 22.70
CA LEU A 2 13.56 1.73 21.86
C LEU A 2 13.07 3.12 22.29
N GLY A 3 13.96 4.09 22.39
CA GLY A 3 13.63 5.50 22.59
C GLY A 3 14.17 6.35 21.44
N ILE A 4 13.31 7.17 20.85
CA ILE A 4 13.70 8.24 19.91
C ILE A 4 13.61 9.54 20.69
N VAL A 5 14.74 10.13 21.03
CA VAL A 5 14.81 11.24 22.00
C VAL A 5 15.16 12.56 21.35
N ASN A 6 14.70 13.67 21.93
CA ASN A 6 14.99 15.05 21.52
C ASN A 6 14.58 15.42 20.09
N GLY A 7 13.71 14.63 19.46
CA GLY A 7 13.24 14.87 18.10
C GLY A 7 12.15 15.94 18.05
N ARG A 8 12.09 16.70 16.94
CA ARG A 8 10.98 17.62 16.67
C ARG A 8 9.80 16.83 16.11
N VAL A 9 8.82 16.53 16.96
CA VAL A 9 7.69 15.66 16.63
C VAL A 9 6.58 16.44 15.92
N TYR A 10 6.07 15.87 14.82
CA TYR A 10 4.84 16.33 14.16
C TYR A 10 3.81 15.20 14.15
N ASP A 11 2.71 15.42 14.85
CA ASP A 11 1.58 14.50 14.92
C ASP A 11 0.27 15.32 14.87
N PRO A 12 -0.26 15.59 13.66
CA PRO A 12 -1.47 16.40 13.49
C PRO A 12 -2.71 15.80 14.16
N ARG A 13 -2.79 14.47 14.27
CA ARG A 13 -3.95 13.79 14.88
C ARG A 13 -4.03 14.11 16.38
N ASN A 14 -2.88 14.25 17.02
CA ASN A 14 -2.77 14.58 18.44
C ASN A 14 -2.43 16.07 18.68
N GLY A 15 -2.44 16.91 17.65
CA GLY A 15 -2.21 18.35 17.74
C GLY A 15 -0.77 18.77 18.07
N ILE A 16 0.21 17.91 17.80
CA ILE A 16 1.63 18.21 18.05
C ILE A 16 2.24 18.82 16.78
N ASP A 17 2.70 20.07 16.88
CA ASP A 17 3.25 20.84 15.75
C ASP A 17 4.68 21.29 16.03
N GLY A 18 5.63 20.36 15.86
CA GLY A 18 7.05 20.67 15.94
C GLY A 18 7.59 20.89 17.35
N GLU A 19 7.00 20.23 18.34
CA GLU A 19 7.51 20.23 19.71
C GLU A 19 8.64 19.20 19.88
N VAL A 20 9.63 19.52 20.71
CA VAL A 20 10.68 18.55 21.08
C VAL A 20 10.10 17.57 22.09
N ARG A 21 9.99 16.30 21.71
CA ARG A 21 9.43 15.23 22.55
C ARG A 21 10.14 13.91 22.31
N ASP A 22 10.14 13.05 23.32
CA ASP A 22 10.65 11.68 23.24
C ASP A 22 9.52 10.72 22.85
N ILE A 23 9.82 9.78 21.96
CA ILE A 23 8.93 8.68 21.56
C ILE A 23 9.49 7.36 22.07
N TRP A 24 8.69 6.64 22.84
CA TRP A 24 9.07 5.38 23.46
C TRP A 24 8.32 4.21 22.82
N ILE A 25 9.05 3.13 22.53
CA ILE A 25 8.55 1.98 21.80
C ILE A 25 8.93 0.69 22.55
N ALA A 26 7.92 -0.15 22.79
CA ALA A 26 8.09 -1.50 23.34
C ALA A 26 7.22 -2.48 22.54
N ASP A 27 7.78 -3.65 22.22
CA ASP A 27 7.09 -4.74 21.51
C ASP A 27 6.31 -4.30 20.26
N GLY A 28 6.92 -3.40 19.46
CA GLY A 28 6.35 -2.89 18.21
C GLY A 28 5.23 -1.86 18.38
N ARG A 29 5.01 -1.33 19.59
CA ARG A 29 3.99 -0.32 19.88
C ARG A 29 4.59 0.91 20.54
N ILE A 30 3.99 2.07 20.27
CA ILE A 30 4.27 3.30 21.02
C ILE A 30 3.66 3.15 22.41
N VAL A 31 4.44 3.42 23.45
CA VAL A 31 4.06 3.27 24.86
C VAL A 31 4.36 4.55 25.64
N SER A 32 3.79 4.67 26.84
CA SER A 32 4.13 5.78 27.72
C SER A 32 5.57 5.63 28.25
N ALA A 33 6.17 6.75 28.66
CA ALA A 33 7.53 6.75 29.20
C ALA A 33 7.64 6.00 30.55
N GLU A 34 6.52 5.76 31.23
CA GLU A 34 6.43 5.03 32.51
C GLU A 34 6.56 3.52 32.31
N GLU A 35 6.19 3.01 31.13
CA GLU A 35 6.24 1.59 30.77
C GLU A 35 7.64 1.13 30.33
N VAL A 36 8.58 2.08 30.16
CA VAL A 36 9.91 1.79 29.60
C VAL A 36 11.00 1.91 30.66
N ASN A 37 11.78 0.84 30.79
CA ASN A 37 13.06 0.92 31.49
C ASN A 37 14.10 1.62 30.60
N ARG A 38 14.25 2.94 30.79
CA ARG A 38 15.16 3.79 30.01
C ARG A 38 16.61 3.29 30.04
N ALA A 39 17.06 2.69 31.14
CA ALA A 39 18.42 2.17 31.27
C ALA A 39 18.69 0.95 30.37
N GLN A 40 17.64 0.28 29.91
CA GLN A 40 17.70 -0.90 29.04
C GLN A 40 17.18 -0.63 27.62
N ALA A 41 16.71 0.60 27.36
CA ALA A 41 16.24 0.99 26.04
C ALA A 41 17.42 1.30 25.13
N GLN A 42 17.37 0.81 23.89
CA GLN A 42 18.22 1.33 22.83
C GLN A 42 17.79 2.76 22.53
N ILE A 43 18.73 3.69 22.43
CA ILE A 43 18.43 5.11 22.21
C ILE A 43 18.83 5.51 20.78
N ILE A 44 17.92 6.18 20.09
CA ILE A 44 18.13 6.91 18.84
C ILE A 44 18.06 8.39 19.19
N GLU A 45 19.19 9.08 19.02
CA GLU A 45 19.28 10.53 19.23
C GLU A 45 18.77 11.27 17.99
N ALA A 46 17.73 12.09 18.16
CA ALA A 46 17.05 12.80 17.07
C ALA A 46 17.12 14.33 17.19
N THR A 47 18.05 14.87 18.00
CA THR A 47 18.29 16.32 18.09
C THR A 47 18.48 16.93 16.70
N GLY A 48 17.71 17.98 16.41
CA GLY A 48 17.73 18.69 15.12
C GLY A 48 17.01 17.98 13.98
N MET A 49 16.49 16.77 14.22
CA MET A 49 15.73 15.97 13.25
C MET A 49 14.23 16.14 13.44
N VAL A 50 13.51 15.95 12.33
CA VAL A 50 12.05 15.85 12.33
C VAL A 50 11.65 14.40 12.59
N VAL A 51 10.68 14.19 13.47
CA VAL A 51 10.09 12.88 13.76
C VAL A 51 8.61 12.92 13.40
N MET A 52 8.18 11.98 12.56
CA MET A 52 6.80 11.87 12.07
C MET A 52 6.34 10.41 12.17
N PRO A 53 5.02 10.15 12.20
CA PRO A 53 4.47 8.83 11.92
C PRO A 53 4.96 8.30 10.57
N GLY A 54 5.04 6.97 10.44
CA GLY A 54 5.33 6.34 9.16
C GLY A 54 4.31 6.76 8.09
N GLY A 55 4.80 7.03 6.87
CA GLY A 55 3.95 7.45 5.77
C GLY A 55 2.94 6.36 5.37
N VAL A 56 1.72 6.79 5.04
CA VAL A 56 0.62 5.92 4.60
C VAL A 56 0.18 6.34 3.21
N ASP A 57 0.53 5.54 2.20
CA ASP A 57 0.09 5.73 0.82
C ASP A 57 -1.22 4.97 0.56
N ILE A 58 -2.32 5.72 0.44
CA ILE A 58 -3.66 5.15 0.26
C ILE A 58 -3.96 4.78 -1.20
N HIS A 59 -3.10 5.11 -2.17
CA HIS A 59 -3.39 4.87 -3.58
C HIS A 59 -2.12 4.80 -4.42
N SER A 60 -1.62 3.59 -4.64
CA SER A 60 -0.54 3.33 -5.58
C SER A 60 -0.80 2.12 -6.46
N HIS A 61 -0.07 2.04 -7.58
CA HIS A 61 -0.07 0.87 -8.47
C HIS A 61 1.28 0.18 -8.39
N ILE A 62 1.41 -0.70 -7.41
CA ILE A 62 2.67 -1.34 -7.04
C ILE A 62 2.72 -2.82 -7.41
N VAL A 63 1.56 -3.48 -7.60
CA VAL A 63 1.51 -4.93 -7.82
C VAL A 63 0.42 -5.38 -8.78
N GLY A 64 0.54 -6.64 -9.21
CA GLY A 64 -0.48 -7.40 -9.93
C GLY A 64 -0.37 -7.28 -11.45
N ALA A 65 -1.30 -7.93 -12.14
CA ALA A 65 -1.23 -8.18 -13.59
C ALA A 65 -0.92 -6.94 -14.43
N LYS A 66 -1.58 -5.81 -14.17
CA LYS A 66 -1.34 -4.57 -14.92
C LYS A 66 0.04 -3.95 -14.68
N VAL A 67 0.52 -4.00 -13.44
CA VAL A 67 1.83 -3.42 -13.09
C VAL A 67 2.93 -4.29 -13.68
N ASN A 68 2.80 -5.61 -13.57
CA ASN A 68 3.77 -6.53 -14.14
C ASN A 68 3.78 -6.53 -15.67
N ALA A 69 2.64 -6.28 -16.32
CA ALA A 69 2.60 -6.06 -17.77
C ALA A 69 3.44 -4.82 -18.16
N GLY A 70 3.34 -3.73 -17.39
CA GLY A 70 4.16 -2.54 -17.56
C GLY A 70 5.66 -2.83 -17.43
N ARG A 71 6.06 -3.59 -16.41
CA ARG A 71 7.46 -4.04 -16.21
C ARG A 71 7.95 -4.84 -17.41
N LYS A 72 7.21 -5.90 -17.79
CA LYS A 72 7.62 -6.82 -18.87
C LYS A 72 7.75 -6.14 -20.22
N PHE A 73 6.89 -5.17 -20.52
CA PHE A 73 6.89 -4.49 -21.81
C PHE A 73 7.97 -3.41 -21.93
N ARG A 74 8.59 -2.99 -20.82
CA ARG A 74 9.45 -1.81 -20.76
C ARG A 74 10.88 -2.09 -20.29
N PRO A 75 11.66 -2.94 -20.99
CA PRO A 75 13.04 -3.22 -20.62
C PRO A 75 13.94 -1.97 -20.63
N GLU A 76 13.59 -0.94 -21.40
CA GLU A 76 14.28 0.36 -21.39
C GLU A 76 14.14 1.10 -20.06
N ASP A 77 13.02 0.94 -19.35
CA ASP A 77 12.81 1.53 -18.01
C ASP A 77 13.74 0.90 -16.96
N HIS A 78 14.15 -0.35 -17.20
CA HIS A 78 14.98 -1.15 -16.30
C HIS A 78 16.48 -0.99 -16.57
N ARG A 79 16.88 -0.74 -17.83
CA ARG A 79 18.27 -0.87 -18.30
C ARG A 79 19.28 -0.09 -17.45
N ASP A 80 18.98 1.17 -17.16
CA ASP A 80 19.90 2.07 -16.47
C ASP A 80 19.49 2.35 -15.01
N HIS A 81 18.42 1.70 -14.53
CA HIS A 81 17.88 1.91 -13.19
C HIS A 81 17.85 0.58 -12.45
N VAL A 82 19.02 0.17 -11.98
CA VAL A 82 19.26 -1.12 -11.32
C VAL A 82 19.78 -0.90 -9.91
N ARG A 83 19.38 -1.81 -9.01
CA ARG A 83 19.96 -1.92 -7.67
C ARG A 83 20.56 -3.30 -7.49
N THR A 84 21.86 -3.32 -7.19
CA THR A 84 22.59 -4.58 -6.93
C THR A 84 22.16 -5.17 -5.60
N ARG A 85 22.15 -6.51 -5.53
CA ARG A 85 21.91 -7.25 -4.29
C ARG A 85 22.95 -6.89 -3.22
N THR A 86 22.52 -6.76 -1.98
CA THR A 86 23.39 -6.57 -0.81
C THR A 86 23.25 -7.75 0.16
N THR A 87 23.92 -7.66 1.32
CA THR A 87 23.71 -8.60 2.43
C THR A 87 22.30 -8.50 3.02
N PHE A 88 21.64 -7.35 2.91
CA PHE A 88 20.33 -7.07 3.52
C PHE A 88 19.19 -6.96 2.51
N SER A 89 19.49 -6.71 1.23
CA SER A 89 18.49 -6.44 0.18
C SER A 89 18.66 -7.35 -1.03
N ARG A 90 17.56 -7.70 -1.68
CA ARG A 90 17.58 -8.31 -3.02
C ARG A 90 17.96 -7.27 -4.07
N SER A 91 18.33 -7.74 -5.26
CA SER A 91 18.46 -6.88 -6.43
C SER A 91 17.10 -6.45 -6.95
N GLY A 92 17.07 -5.41 -7.77
CA GLY A 92 15.88 -4.97 -8.47
C GLY A 92 16.18 -3.97 -9.58
N ALA A 93 15.16 -3.60 -10.34
CA ALA A 93 15.29 -2.65 -11.46
C ALA A 93 13.98 -1.89 -11.73
N GLY A 94 14.06 -0.84 -12.54
CA GLY A 94 12.95 0.00 -12.99
C GLY A 94 12.96 1.38 -12.35
N TYR A 95 12.79 2.39 -13.20
CA TYR A 95 12.68 3.79 -12.79
C TYR A 95 11.24 4.14 -12.46
N THR A 96 10.32 3.91 -13.41
CA THR A 96 8.91 4.29 -13.27
C THR A 96 8.05 3.15 -12.74
N VAL A 97 8.38 1.90 -13.09
CA VAL A 97 7.65 0.72 -12.60
C VAL A 97 8.64 -0.27 -12.00
N PRO A 98 9.14 -0.01 -10.78
CA PRO A 98 10.15 -0.85 -10.15
C PRO A 98 9.65 -2.28 -9.88
N THR A 99 10.58 -3.23 -9.86
CA THR A 99 10.36 -4.60 -9.39
C THR A 99 9.93 -4.63 -7.93
N THR A 100 9.13 -5.63 -7.53
CA THR A 100 8.47 -5.75 -6.20
C THR A 100 9.38 -5.44 -5.01
N HIS A 101 10.53 -6.12 -4.92
CA HIS A 101 11.48 -5.91 -3.83
C HIS A 101 12.01 -4.47 -3.79
N PHE A 102 12.33 -3.92 -4.97
CA PHE A 102 12.83 -2.56 -5.09
C PHE A 102 11.78 -1.53 -4.71
N THR A 103 10.51 -1.75 -5.06
CA THR A 103 9.39 -0.92 -4.63
C THR A 103 9.33 -0.81 -3.10
N GLY A 104 9.43 -1.93 -2.39
CA GLY A 104 9.40 -1.95 -0.92
C GLY A 104 10.53 -1.10 -0.31
N TYR A 105 11.74 -1.25 -0.83
CA TYR A 105 12.90 -0.47 -0.37
C TYR A 105 12.75 1.03 -0.64
N LEU A 106 12.26 1.41 -1.83
CA LEU A 106 12.09 2.82 -2.19
C LEU A 106 11.06 3.53 -1.29
N TYR A 107 9.95 2.88 -0.95
CA TYR A 107 9.00 3.44 0.03
C TYR A 107 9.64 3.59 1.41
N ALA A 108 10.34 2.56 1.88
CA ALA A 108 10.98 2.60 3.20
C ALA A 108 12.06 3.70 3.30
N GLU A 109 12.82 3.94 2.23
CA GLU A 109 13.83 5.01 2.16
C GLU A 109 13.21 6.41 2.26
N MET A 110 11.95 6.58 1.86
CA MET A 110 11.19 7.82 2.03
C MET A 110 10.47 7.90 3.39
N GLY A 111 10.57 6.88 4.24
CA GLY A 111 9.89 6.83 5.55
C GLY A 111 8.42 6.37 5.48
N TYR A 112 7.98 5.76 4.38
CA TYR A 112 6.65 5.14 4.29
C TYR A 112 6.67 3.72 4.84
N THR A 113 5.60 3.37 5.55
CA THR A 113 5.45 2.06 6.21
C THR A 113 4.21 1.31 5.75
N THR A 114 3.27 1.99 5.07
CA THR A 114 2.03 1.36 4.59
C THR A 114 1.69 1.84 3.18
N VAL A 115 1.28 0.91 2.31
CA VAL A 115 0.85 1.21 0.93
C VAL A 115 -0.32 0.35 0.49
N MET A 116 -1.30 0.95 -0.19
CA MET A 116 -2.48 0.27 -0.71
C MET A 116 -2.42 0.15 -2.24
N GLU A 117 -2.44 -1.09 -2.76
CA GLU A 117 -2.64 -1.35 -4.18
C GLU A 117 -4.06 -0.92 -4.58
N ALA A 118 -4.10 0.04 -5.49
CA ALA A 118 -5.31 0.78 -5.75
C ALA A 118 -6.29 0.07 -6.70
N ALA A 119 -5.89 -0.95 -7.46
CA ALA A 119 -6.79 -1.65 -8.37
C ALA A 119 -6.38 -3.09 -8.67
N THR A 120 -7.00 -4.04 -7.97
CA THR A 120 -6.86 -5.47 -8.22
C THR A 120 -8.14 -6.01 -8.85
N ALA A 121 -8.01 -6.64 -10.01
CA ALA A 121 -9.12 -7.36 -10.63
C ALA A 121 -9.36 -8.69 -9.87
N PRO A 122 -10.61 -9.05 -9.51
CA PRO A 122 -10.88 -10.18 -8.64
C PRO A 122 -10.26 -11.52 -9.10
N LEU A 123 -10.33 -11.81 -10.40
CA LEU A 123 -9.87 -13.09 -10.95
C LEU A 123 -8.36 -13.32 -10.79
N VAL A 124 -7.58 -12.24 -10.80
CA VAL A 124 -6.11 -12.25 -10.70
C VAL A 124 -5.62 -11.78 -9.34
N ALA A 125 -6.47 -11.82 -8.32
CA ALA A 125 -6.10 -11.43 -6.95
C ALA A 125 -4.90 -12.25 -6.42
N ARG A 126 -4.79 -13.53 -6.79
CA ARG A 126 -3.62 -14.36 -6.44
C ARG A 126 -2.30 -13.73 -6.87
N HIS A 127 -2.19 -13.26 -8.11
CA HIS A 127 -0.98 -12.59 -8.61
C HIS A 127 -0.69 -11.28 -7.85
N THR A 128 -1.72 -10.54 -7.45
CA THR A 128 -1.53 -9.37 -6.57
C THR A 128 -0.88 -9.79 -5.25
N HIS A 129 -1.44 -10.80 -4.57
CA HIS A 129 -0.91 -11.28 -3.28
C HIS A 129 0.48 -11.89 -3.38
N GLU A 130 0.78 -12.62 -4.45
CA GLU A 130 2.13 -13.13 -4.72
C GLU A 130 3.16 -11.99 -4.83
N GLU A 131 2.82 -10.90 -5.53
CA GLU A 131 3.72 -9.74 -5.61
C GLU A 131 3.77 -8.91 -4.32
N LEU A 132 2.68 -8.85 -3.55
CA LEU A 132 2.69 -8.21 -2.21
C LEU A 132 3.61 -8.96 -1.24
N ALA A 133 3.62 -10.30 -1.28
CA ALA A 133 4.52 -11.11 -0.46
C ALA A 133 6.01 -10.83 -0.78
N ASP A 134 6.31 -10.45 -2.02
CA ASP A 134 7.64 -10.05 -2.49
C ASP A 134 7.92 -8.54 -2.35
N THR A 135 7.05 -7.79 -1.66
CA THR A 135 7.22 -6.35 -1.39
C THR A 135 7.58 -6.16 0.09
N PRO A 136 8.87 -6.07 0.45
CA PRO A 136 9.32 -6.12 1.82
C PRO A 136 9.06 -4.81 2.59
N LEU A 137 9.16 -4.89 3.92
CA LEU A 137 9.14 -3.78 4.90
C LEU A 137 7.79 -3.07 5.11
N LEU A 138 6.90 -3.10 4.12
CA LEU A 138 5.64 -2.36 4.15
C LEU A 138 4.49 -3.23 4.65
N ASP A 139 3.60 -2.64 5.44
CA ASP A 139 2.23 -3.13 5.55
C ASP A 139 1.50 -2.83 4.24
N THR A 140 0.75 -3.81 3.74
CA THR A 140 0.10 -3.69 2.42
C THR A 140 -1.35 -4.13 2.44
N GLY A 141 -2.12 -3.59 1.48
CA GLY A 141 -3.48 -4.05 1.20
C GLY A 141 -3.85 -3.83 -0.26
N ALA A 142 -4.96 -4.42 -0.69
CA ALA A 142 -5.40 -4.34 -2.09
C ALA A 142 -6.88 -3.96 -2.20
N TYR A 143 -7.19 -3.02 -3.10
CA TYR A 143 -8.56 -2.63 -3.41
C TYR A 143 -9.09 -3.40 -4.62
N ILE A 144 -10.30 -3.94 -4.50
CA ILE A 144 -10.88 -4.84 -5.48
C ILE A 144 -11.77 -4.06 -6.44
N THR A 145 -11.50 -4.15 -7.74
CA THR A 145 -12.28 -3.43 -8.74
C THR A 145 -13.66 -4.06 -8.96
N MET A 146 -14.70 -3.27 -8.71
CA MET A 146 -16.10 -3.74 -8.70
C MET A 146 -17.04 -2.92 -9.60
N GLY A 147 -16.62 -1.73 -10.05
CA GLY A 147 -17.46 -0.81 -10.84
C GLY A 147 -17.99 -1.35 -12.17
N ASN A 148 -17.43 -2.44 -12.67
CA ASN A 148 -17.83 -3.09 -13.93
C ASN A 148 -18.09 -4.60 -13.73
N ASN A 149 -18.33 -5.03 -12.49
CA ASN A 149 -18.60 -6.43 -12.19
C ASN A 149 -20.03 -6.79 -12.58
N HIS A 150 -20.19 -7.85 -13.39
CA HIS A 150 -21.49 -8.26 -13.95
C HIS A 150 -22.53 -8.62 -12.89
N PHE A 151 -22.13 -9.30 -11.81
CA PHE A 151 -23.06 -9.70 -10.75
C PHE A 151 -23.58 -8.48 -9.99
N ILE A 152 -22.69 -7.54 -9.67
CA ILE A 152 -23.05 -6.29 -9.00
C ILE A 152 -23.96 -5.43 -9.89
N MET A 153 -23.59 -5.23 -11.16
CA MET A 153 -24.41 -4.44 -12.10
C MET A 153 -25.81 -5.04 -12.29
N ARG A 154 -25.93 -6.37 -12.44
CA ARG A 154 -27.23 -7.05 -12.57
C ARG A 154 -28.07 -6.95 -11.29
N ALA A 155 -27.46 -7.08 -10.12
CA ALA A 155 -28.16 -6.94 -8.85
C ALA A 155 -28.71 -5.51 -8.69
N ILE A 156 -27.90 -4.50 -9.00
CA ILE A 156 -28.32 -3.08 -8.98
C ILE A 156 -29.47 -2.85 -9.99
N GLN A 157 -29.34 -3.32 -11.23
CA GLN A 157 -30.37 -3.18 -12.27
C GLN A 157 -31.73 -3.74 -11.83
N ARG A 158 -31.73 -4.82 -11.05
CA ARG A 158 -32.95 -5.50 -10.56
C ARG A 158 -33.46 -4.95 -9.22
N GLY A 159 -32.80 -3.96 -8.63
CA GLY A 159 -33.12 -3.46 -7.29
C GLY A 159 -32.77 -4.44 -6.16
N GLU A 160 -31.94 -5.47 -6.42
CA GLU A 160 -31.56 -6.53 -5.47
C GLU A 160 -30.41 -6.05 -4.54
N ARG A 161 -30.64 -5.02 -3.71
CA ARG A 161 -29.60 -4.38 -2.87
C ARG A 161 -28.92 -5.34 -1.89
N GLU A 162 -29.69 -6.22 -1.23
CA GLU A 162 -29.13 -7.17 -0.26
C GLU A 162 -28.19 -8.16 -0.91
N LYS A 163 -28.57 -8.67 -2.09
CA LYS A 163 -27.73 -9.56 -2.88
C LYS A 163 -26.44 -8.88 -3.35
N ALA A 164 -26.51 -7.60 -3.73
CA ALA A 164 -25.32 -6.83 -4.08
C ALA A 164 -24.37 -6.70 -2.86
N ARG A 165 -24.91 -6.40 -1.67
CA ARG A 165 -24.14 -6.38 -0.41
C ARG A 165 -23.46 -7.71 -0.14
N ASP A 166 -24.21 -8.81 -0.19
CA ASP A 166 -23.71 -10.14 0.15
C ASP A 166 -22.66 -10.62 -0.86
N TYR A 167 -22.86 -10.33 -2.14
CA TYR A 167 -21.86 -10.60 -3.18
C TYR A 167 -20.57 -9.79 -2.95
N VAL A 168 -20.66 -8.51 -2.58
CA VAL A 168 -19.49 -7.69 -2.26
C VAL A 168 -18.74 -8.25 -1.06
N ALA A 169 -19.44 -8.64 0.01
CA ALA A 169 -18.82 -9.23 1.20
C ALA A 169 -18.08 -10.54 0.85
N TRP A 170 -18.73 -11.43 0.09
CA TRP A 170 -18.10 -12.64 -0.42
C TRP A 170 -16.89 -12.34 -1.29
N LEU A 171 -16.97 -11.35 -2.19
CA LEU A 171 -15.89 -11.02 -3.11
C LEU A 171 -14.66 -10.48 -2.38
N LEU A 172 -14.85 -9.61 -1.38
CA LEU A 172 -13.76 -9.12 -0.54
C LEU A 172 -13.07 -10.27 0.20
N ASP A 173 -13.84 -11.17 0.83
CA ASP A 173 -13.24 -12.32 1.52
C ASP A 173 -12.54 -13.28 0.54
N ALA A 174 -13.20 -13.67 -0.55
CA ALA A 174 -12.66 -14.61 -1.53
C ALA A 174 -11.36 -14.13 -2.18
N THR A 175 -11.22 -12.81 -2.36
CA THR A 175 -10.03 -12.17 -2.93
C THR A 175 -9.03 -11.70 -1.88
N LYS A 176 -9.37 -11.78 -0.58
CA LYS A 176 -8.61 -11.17 0.52
C LYS A 176 -8.34 -9.68 0.27
N GLY A 177 -9.35 -8.98 -0.23
CA GLY A 177 -9.32 -7.55 -0.53
C GLY A 177 -9.79 -6.69 0.63
N TYR A 178 -9.32 -5.44 0.67
CA TYR A 178 -9.62 -4.50 1.76
C TYR A 178 -10.82 -3.59 1.46
N ALA A 179 -10.94 -3.10 0.23
CA ALA A 179 -11.96 -2.10 -0.13
C ALA A 179 -12.58 -2.31 -1.51
N ILE A 180 -13.78 -1.74 -1.68
CA ILE A 180 -14.47 -1.63 -2.97
C ILE A 180 -13.81 -0.50 -3.77
N LYS A 181 -13.25 -0.82 -4.94
CA LYS A 181 -12.77 0.18 -5.90
C LYS A 181 -13.70 0.29 -7.10
N VAL A 182 -14.12 1.51 -7.41
CA VAL A 182 -14.91 1.83 -8.59
C VAL A 182 -14.04 2.64 -9.55
N VAL A 183 -13.87 2.15 -10.78
CA VAL A 183 -13.14 2.83 -11.86
C VAL A 183 -14.04 2.81 -13.08
N ASN A 184 -14.38 3.98 -13.61
CA ASN A 184 -15.22 4.16 -14.80
C ASN A 184 -16.41 3.18 -14.85
N PRO A 185 -17.39 3.30 -13.94
CA PRO A 185 -18.47 2.33 -13.81
C PRO A 185 -19.32 2.26 -15.09
N GLY A 186 -19.52 1.05 -15.61
CA GLY A 186 -20.16 0.80 -16.91
C GLY A 186 -19.26 1.06 -18.13
N GLY A 187 -18.30 1.98 -18.04
CA GLY A 187 -17.43 2.33 -19.17
C GLY A 187 -16.45 1.23 -19.57
N VAL A 188 -15.86 0.51 -18.62
CA VAL A 188 -14.96 -0.64 -18.94
C VAL A 188 -15.76 -1.80 -19.54
N GLU A 189 -17.02 -1.97 -19.14
CA GLU A 189 -17.90 -2.95 -19.78
C GLU A 189 -18.20 -2.57 -21.24
N ASN A 190 -18.55 -1.31 -21.50
CA ASN A 190 -18.78 -0.82 -22.86
C ASN A 190 -17.51 -0.86 -23.73
N TRP A 191 -16.34 -0.67 -23.13
CA TRP A 191 -15.04 -0.75 -23.81
C TRP A 191 -14.77 -2.10 -24.46
N LYS A 192 -15.30 -3.19 -23.89
CA LYS A 192 -15.21 -4.53 -24.50
C LYS A 192 -15.85 -4.60 -25.90
N TRP A 193 -16.71 -3.63 -26.21
CA TRP A 193 -17.40 -3.46 -27.49
C TRP A 193 -16.92 -2.24 -28.26
N GLY A 194 -15.76 -1.67 -27.92
CA GLY A 194 -15.18 -0.50 -28.57
C GLY A 194 -15.90 0.82 -28.28
N LYS A 195 -16.67 0.89 -27.18
CA LYS A 195 -17.44 2.08 -26.76
C LYS A 195 -16.98 2.58 -25.40
N ASN A 196 -17.56 3.68 -24.94
CA ASN A 196 -17.47 4.12 -23.54
C ASN A 196 -18.88 4.49 -23.03
N VAL A 197 -18.98 4.94 -21.80
CA VAL A 197 -20.16 5.68 -21.33
C VAL A 197 -20.06 7.13 -21.80
N GLY A 198 -21.21 7.75 -22.07
CA GLY A 198 -21.36 9.17 -22.36
C GLY A 198 -22.57 9.68 -21.59
N GLU A 199 -22.62 11.01 -21.38
CA GLU A 199 -23.80 11.71 -20.86
C GLU A 199 -24.93 11.75 -21.89
#